data_AF-A0A2G9UL82-F1
#
_entry.id   AF-A0A2G9UL82-F1
#
_cell.length_a   1.000
_cell.length_b   1.000
_cell.length_c   1.000
_cell.angle_alpha   90.00
_cell.angle_beta   90.00
_cell.angle_gamma   90.00
#
_symmetry.space_group_name_H-M   'P 1'
#
loop_
_entity.id
_entity.type
_entity.pdbx_description
1 polymer ?
#
loop_
_entity_poly.entity_id
_entity_poly.type
_entity_poly.pdbx_seq_one_letter_code
_entity_poly.pdbx_strand_id
1 'polypeptide(L)'
;MENPAQRAHIYFKAKPLVDQYTKDPKDFEAFVRVYEQMIQDEMEKARLMADPASAEGQRLIQEQIQLENINYSYAQALEHTPEAYIPVHMLYIRMEINGHPVKAFVDSGQVKVMDHYFPCNFDVMADREMDLLLGLNILKRHQCNLNLKTNMLEMGDGTKTPFLSEAEINTHLEDLASSNPTDFVVDDDLLMQAKNLGFSEADARAALEMT
;
A
#
# COMPACT_ATOMS: atom_id res chain seq x y z
N MET A 1 2.16 24.42 -28.63
CA MET A 1 3.03 23.33 -28.12
C MET A 1 2.19 22.08 -27.98
N GLU A 2 2.56 21.00 -28.68
CA GLU A 2 1.74 19.77 -28.79
C GLU A 2 1.96 18.76 -27.64
N ASN A 3 3.07 18.85 -26.90
CA ASN A 3 3.41 17.89 -25.83
C ASN A 3 2.93 18.36 -24.43
N PRO A 4 2.02 17.62 -23.75
CA PRO A 4 1.50 17.97 -22.43
C PRO A 4 2.55 17.98 -21.31
N ALA A 5 3.51 17.05 -21.32
CA ALA A 5 4.56 16.97 -20.30
C ALA A 5 5.53 18.15 -20.37
N GLN A 6 5.85 18.60 -21.59
CA GLN A 6 6.67 19.80 -21.79
C GLN A 6 5.95 21.06 -21.30
N ARG A 7 4.64 21.17 -21.53
CA ARG A 7 3.82 22.28 -21.02
C ARG A 7 3.81 22.31 -19.48
N ALA A 8 3.65 21.15 -18.84
CA ALA A 8 3.69 21.07 -17.38
C ALA A 8 5.08 21.48 -16.84
N HIS A 9 6.17 20.98 -17.42
CA HIS A 9 7.53 21.33 -17.00
C HIS A 9 7.82 22.84 -17.08
N ILE A 10 7.41 23.48 -18.19
CA ILE A 10 7.59 24.92 -18.38
C ILE A 10 6.72 25.71 -17.38
N TYR A 11 5.47 25.28 -17.15
CA TYR A 11 4.59 25.91 -16.17
C TYR A 11 5.18 25.88 -14.76
N PHE A 12 5.75 24.75 -14.31
CA PHE A 12 6.35 24.67 -12.98
C PHE A 12 7.59 25.56 -12.83
N LYS A 13 8.44 25.65 -13.88
CA LYS A 13 9.67 26.45 -13.83
C LYS A 13 9.44 27.94 -14.03
N ALA A 14 8.42 28.32 -14.80
CA ALA A 14 8.23 29.68 -15.27
C ALA A 14 6.77 30.11 -15.15
N LYS A 15 6.12 29.75 -14.05
CA LYS A 15 4.69 30.00 -13.81
C LYS A 15 4.28 31.45 -14.10
N PRO A 16 4.97 32.49 -13.61
CA PRO A 16 4.58 33.88 -13.88
C PRO A 16 4.58 34.23 -15.37
N LEU A 17 5.54 33.70 -16.15
CA LEU A 17 5.62 33.90 -17.60
C LEU A 17 4.52 33.15 -18.34
N VAL A 18 4.23 31.92 -17.92
CA VAL A 18 3.15 31.13 -18.52
C VAL A 18 1.79 31.76 -18.22
N ASP A 19 1.59 32.26 -17.00
CA ASP A 19 0.37 32.96 -16.60
C ASP A 19 0.20 34.26 -17.42
N GLN A 20 1.27 35.05 -17.57
CA GLN A 20 1.23 36.28 -18.38
C GLN A 20 0.97 35.99 -19.86
N TYR A 21 1.64 35.01 -20.45
CA TYR A 21 1.43 34.60 -21.84
C TYR A 21 0.02 34.04 -22.07
N THR A 22 -0.54 33.30 -21.10
CA THR A 22 -1.89 32.76 -21.19
C THR A 22 -2.95 33.86 -21.09
N LYS A 23 -2.67 34.90 -20.30
CA LYS A 23 -3.56 36.06 -20.12
C LYS A 23 -3.65 36.92 -21.38
N ASP A 24 -2.51 37.31 -21.94
CA ASP A 24 -2.47 38.00 -23.23
C ASP A 24 -1.18 37.64 -24.01
N PRO A 25 -1.29 36.74 -25.01
CA PRO A 25 -0.15 36.32 -25.81
C PRO A 25 0.47 37.44 -26.68
N LYS A 26 -0.25 38.55 -26.89
CA LYS A 26 0.20 39.66 -27.75
C LYS A 26 0.85 40.78 -26.95
N ASP A 27 0.69 40.79 -25.63
CA ASP A 27 1.32 41.77 -24.74
C ASP A 27 2.77 41.39 -24.43
N PHE A 28 3.62 41.59 -25.44
CA PHE A 28 5.06 41.33 -25.32
C PHE A 28 5.73 42.21 -24.26
N GLU A 29 5.25 43.45 -24.08
CA GLU A 29 5.84 44.39 -23.13
C GLU A 29 5.61 43.94 -21.68
N ALA A 30 4.39 43.49 -21.35
CA ALA A 30 4.14 42.92 -20.02
C ALA A 30 4.86 41.58 -19.82
N PHE A 31 4.98 40.75 -20.86
CA PHE A 31 5.80 39.53 -20.79
C PHE A 31 7.26 39.84 -20.45
N VAL A 32 7.86 40.83 -21.12
CA VAL A 32 9.24 41.28 -20.84
C VAL A 32 9.38 41.79 -19.41
N ARG A 33 8.45 42.61 -18.91
CA ARG A 33 8.48 43.08 -17.52
C ARG A 33 8.48 41.95 -16.50
N VAL A 34 7.63 40.93 -16.68
CA VAL A 34 7.59 39.76 -15.79
C VAL A 34 8.89 38.96 -15.87
N TYR A 35 9.48 38.84 -17.06
CA TYR A 35 10.77 38.18 -17.25
C TYR A 35 11.91 38.90 -16.56
N GLU A 36 12.00 40.22 -16.71
CA GLU A 36 13.00 41.06 -16.03
C GLU A 36 12.87 40.97 -14.52
N GLN A 37 11.64 41.00 -14.00
CA GLN A 37 11.39 40.83 -12.57
C GLN A 37 11.84 39.45 -12.07
N MET A 38 11.55 38.38 -12.81
CA MET A 38 12.02 37.03 -12.45
C MET A 38 13.55 36.95 -12.39
N ILE A 39 14.26 37.55 -13.34
CA ILE A 39 15.73 37.60 -13.32
C ILE A 39 16.22 38.35 -12.07
N GLN A 40 15.62 39.50 -11.76
CA GLN A 40 16.01 40.29 -10.58
C GLN A 40 15.78 39.52 -9.28
N ASP A 41 14.64 38.85 -9.14
CA ASP A 41 14.32 38.03 -7.98
C ASP A 41 15.30 36.86 -7.83
N GLU A 42 15.66 36.19 -8.94
CA GLU A 42 16.68 35.12 -8.93
C GLU A 42 18.06 35.64 -8.54
N MET A 43 18.48 36.79 -9.08
CA MET A 43 19.75 37.41 -8.74
C MET A 43 19.82 37.82 -7.28
N GLU A 44 18.76 38.41 -6.72
CA GLU A 44 18.72 38.80 -5.32
C GLU A 44 18.71 37.56 -4.41
N LYS A 45 17.93 36.53 -4.76
CA LYS A 45 17.94 35.25 -4.05
C LYS A 45 19.34 34.62 -4.04
N ALA A 46 20.02 34.62 -5.19
CA ALA A 46 21.39 34.12 -5.31
C ALA A 46 22.39 34.96 -4.50
N ARG A 47 22.24 36.28 -4.49
CA ARG A 47 23.05 37.19 -3.67
C ARG A 47 22.88 36.90 -2.18
N LEU A 48 21.64 36.73 -1.72
CA LEU A 48 21.31 36.39 -0.34
C LEU A 48 21.91 35.04 0.05
N MET A 49 21.77 34.01 -0.80
CA MET A 49 22.37 32.69 -0.56
C MET A 49 23.91 32.73 -0.54
N ALA A 50 24.53 33.57 -1.38
CA ALA A 50 25.98 33.69 -1.43
C ALA A 50 26.57 34.44 -0.23
N ASP A 51 25.76 35.23 0.49
CA ASP A 51 26.17 35.97 1.69
C ASP A 51 26.09 35.08 2.94
N PRO A 52 27.23 34.67 3.54
CA PRO A 52 27.23 33.81 4.72
C PRO A 52 26.64 34.49 5.96
N ALA A 53 26.55 35.82 5.99
CA ALA A 53 25.99 36.59 7.11
C ALA A 53 24.47 36.84 6.97
N SER A 54 23.88 36.53 5.80
CA SER A 54 22.46 36.72 5.57
C SER A 54 21.63 35.63 6.24
N ALA A 55 20.84 36.01 7.24
CA ALA A 55 19.90 35.09 7.90
C ALA A 55 18.84 34.55 6.91
N GLU A 56 18.41 35.36 5.95
CA GLU A 56 17.48 34.94 4.91
C GLU A 56 18.14 33.97 3.92
N GLY A 57 19.38 34.24 3.52
CA GLY A 57 20.18 33.33 2.69
C GLY A 57 20.37 31.96 3.33
N GLN A 58 20.76 31.94 4.61
CA GLN A 58 20.88 30.70 5.39
C GLN A 58 19.56 29.94 5.47
N ARG A 59 18.42 30.62 5.65
CA ARG A 59 17.09 30.00 5.66
C ARG A 59 16.76 29.36 4.31
N LEU A 60 17.04 30.04 3.21
CA LEU A 60 16.80 29.53 1.86
C LEU A 60 17.70 28.33 1.53
N ILE A 61 18.98 28.37 1.95
CA ILE A 61 19.90 27.23 1.83
C ILE A 61 19.36 26.03 2.62
N GLN A 62 18.93 26.27 3.85
CA GLN A 62 18.41 25.21 4.71
C GLN A 62 17.15 24.56 4.13
N GLU A 63 16.23 25.37 3.59
CA GLU A 63 15.02 24.88 2.91
C GLU A 63 15.38 24.04 1.69
N GLN A 64 16.37 24.48 0.89
CA GLN A 64 16.84 23.71 -0.27
C GLN A 64 17.47 22.37 0.13
N ILE A 65 18.35 22.35 1.13
CA ILE A 65 18.96 21.13 1.66
C ILE A 65 17.87 20.18 2.18
N GLN A 66 16.87 20.71 2.88
CA GLN A 66 15.77 19.91 3.41
C GLN A 66 14.96 19.26 2.27
N LEU A 67 14.62 20.01 1.23
CA LEU A 67 13.92 19.48 0.06
C LEU A 67 14.77 18.45 -0.69
N GLU A 68 16.07 18.70 -0.87
CA GLU A 68 17.00 17.75 -1.48
C GLU A 68 17.07 16.44 -0.68
N ASN A 69 17.15 16.52 0.65
CA ASN A 69 17.16 15.35 1.53
C ASN A 69 15.85 14.55 1.44
N ILE A 70 14.70 15.22 1.44
CA ILE A 70 13.39 14.58 1.29
C ILE A 70 13.32 13.89 -0.08
N ASN A 71 13.68 14.58 -1.15
CA ASN A 71 13.65 14.04 -2.51
C ASN A 71 14.62 12.88 -2.69
N TYR A 72 15.82 12.97 -2.11
CA TYR A 72 16.80 11.91 -2.12
C TYR A 72 16.28 10.67 -1.39
N SER A 73 15.72 10.85 -0.19
CA SER A 73 15.09 9.76 0.57
C SER A 73 13.94 9.13 -0.21
N TYR A 74 13.11 9.93 -0.86
CA TYR A 74 11.99 9.46 -1.67
C TYR A 74 12.48 8.67 -2.90
N ALA A 75 13.49 9.17 -3.61
CA ALA A 75 14.07 8.48 -4.77
C ALA A 75 14.70 7.14 -4.37
N GLN A 76 15.45 7.12 -3.25
CA GLN A 76 16.02 5.89 -2.68
C GLN A 76 14.92 4.89 -2.29
N ALA A 77 13.82 5.38 -1.72
CA ALA A 77 12.70 4.51 -1.37
C ALA A 77 11.99 3.96 -2.61
N LEU A 78 11.84 4.72 -3.68
CA LEU A 78 11.30 4.21 -4.94
C LEU A 78 12.23 3.19 -5.61
N GLU A 79 13.55 3.35 -5.46
CA GLU A 79 14.55 2.45 -6.05
C GLU A 79 14.66 1.13 -5.28
N HIS A 80 14.60 1.18 -3.96
CA HIS A 80 14.88 0.02 -3.09
C HIS A 80 13.64 -0.61 -2.46
N THR A 81 12.56 0.15 -2.27
CA THR A 81 11.32 -0.29 -1.62
C THR A 81 10.10 0.36 -2.29
N PRO A 82 9.89 0.15 -3.61
CA PRO A 82 8.77 0.74 -4.32
C PRO A 82 7.42 0.38 -3.68
N GLU A 83 7.33 -0.77 -3.00
CA GLU A 83 6.15 -1.26 -2.29
C GLU A 83 5.71 -0.36 -1.11
N ALA A 84 6.61 0.45 -0.56
CA ALA A 84 6.29 1.36 0.54
C ALA A 84 5.59 2.65 0.08
N TYR A 85 5.66 2.97 -1.21
CA TYR A 85 5.16 4.24 -1.78
C TYR A 85 4.21 4.04 -2.97
N ILE A 86 4.18 2.85 -3.56
CA ILE A 86 3.24 2.42 -4.58
C ILE A 86 2.41 1.30 -3.95
N PRO A 87 1.07 1.43 -3.86
CA PRO A 87 0.25 0.37 -3.31
C PRO A 87 0.38 -0.88 -4.19
N VAL A 88 1.06 -1.89 -3.67
CA VAL A 88 1.10 -3.23 -4.26
C VAL A 88 0.04 -4.05 -3.58
N HIS A 89 -1.03 -4.36 -4.32
CA HIS A 89 -2.10 -5.18 -3.79
C HIS A 89 -1.60 -6.61 -3.63
N MET A 90 -1.77 -7.10 -2.41
CA MET A 90 -1.49 -8.46 -2.01
C MET A 90 -2.47 -9.44 -2.69
N LEU A 91 -2.00 -10.65 -2.99
CA LEU A 91 -2.81 -11.65 -3.68
C LEU A 91 -3.73 -12.36 -2.69
N TYR A 92 -5.04 -12.40 -2.96
CA TYR A 92 -6.00 -13.16 -2.17
C TYR A 92 -6.85 -14.06 -3.05
N ILE A 93 -7.32 -15.18 -2.52
CA ILE A 93 -8.26 -16.08 -3.18
C ILE A 93 -9.43 -16.44 -2.27
N ARG A 94 -10.58 -16.79 -2.85
CA ARG A 94 -11.66 -17.46 -2.11
C ARG A 94 -11.34 -18.93 -1.93
N MET A 95 -11.55 -19.43 -0.72
CA MET A 95 -11.45 -20.83 -0.32
C MET A 95 -12.59 -21.22 0.61
N GLU A 96 -12.70 -22.52 0.86
CA GLU A 96 -13.61 -23.09 1.84
C GLU A 96 -12.83 -24.07 2.72
N ILE A 97 -13.00 -23.98 4.04
CA ILE A 97 -12.48 -24.94 5.01
C ILE A 97 -13.66 -25.48 5.80
N ASN A 98 -13.92 -26.79 5.71
CA ASN A 98 -15.00 -27.46 6.43
C ASN A 98 -16.39 -26.80 6.24
N GLY A 99 -16.70 -26.30 5.03
CA GLY A 99 -17.98 -25.62 4.77
C GLY A 99 -17.98 -24.11 5.05
N HIS A 100 -16.93 -23.57 5.67
CA HIS A 100 -16.84 -22.15 5.96
C HIS A 100 -16.04 -21.41 4.87
N PRO A 101 -16.62 -20.35 4.26
CA PRO A 101 -15.91 -19.54 3.26
C PRO A 101 -14.82 -18.70 3.93
N VAL A 102 -13.63 -18.71 3.35
CA VAL A 102 -12.43 -18.00 3.85
C VAL A 102 -11.75 -17.26 2.70
N LYS A 103 -11.21 -16.07 2.96
CA LYS A 103 -10.34 -15.35 2.01
C LYS A 103 -8.89 -15.56 2.40
N ALA A 104 -8.15 -16.30 1.58
CA ALA A 104 -6.77 -16.66 1.88
C ALA A 104 -5.78 -15.70 1.22
N PHE A 105 -4.86 -15.14 2.00
CA PHE A 105 -3.71 -14.40 1.52
C PHE A 105 -2.68 -15.36 0.92
N VAL A 106 -2.18 -15.03 -0.27
CA VAL A 106 -1.23 -15.84 -1.02
C VAL A 106 0.14 -15.18 -0.94
N ASP A 107 1.02 -15.78 -0.14
CA ASP A 107 2.39 -15.31 0.03
C ASP A 107 3.39 -16.31 -0.56
N SER A 108 4.33 -15.79 -1.34
CA SER A 108 5.42 -16.57 -1.91
C SER A 108 6.68 -16.59 -1.05
N GLY A 109 6.64 -16.03 0.16
CA GLY A 109 7.75 -15.97 1.09
C GLY A 109 8.42 -17.32 1.37
N GLN A 110 9.75 -17.38 1.25
CA GLN A 110 10.58 -18.42 1.86
C GLN A 110 11.10 -17.91 3.21
N VAL A 111 10.73 -18.58 4.30
CA VAL A 111 11.39 -18.38 5.59
C VAL A 111 12.67 -19.22 5.63
N LYS A 112 13.81 -18.55 5.50
CA LYS A 112 15.15 -19.10 5.76
C LYS A 112 15.65 -18.52 7.08
N VAL A 113 15.81 -19.36 8.11
CA VAL A 113 16.55 -19.00 9.33
C VAL A 113 17.82 -19.83 9.35
N MET A 114 18.97 -19.17 9.23
CA MET A 114 20.29 -19.81 9.04
C MET A 114 20.30 -20.74 7.82
N ASP A 115 20.83 -21.96 7.89
CA ASP A 115 20.94 -22.89 6.75
C ASP A 115 19.79 -23.92 6.64
N HIS A 116 18.66 -23.71 7.32
CA HIS A 116 17.55 -24.66 7.31
C HIS A 116 16.26 -24.07 6.73
N TYR A 117 15.55 -24.90 5.98
CA TYR A 117 14.20 -24.65 5.49
C TYR A 117 13.19 -25.22 6.48
N PHE A 118 12.29 -24.37 6.99
CA PHE A 118 11.19 -24.81 7.84
C PHE A 118 10.02 -25.27 6.98
N PRO A 119 9.42 -26.44 7.26
CA PRO A 119 8.15 -26.81 6.66
C PRO A 119 7.05 -25.96 7.31
N CYS A 120 6.50 -24.99 6.58
CA CYS A 120 5.33 -24.29 7.10
C CYS A 120 4.16 -25.29 7.18
N ASN A 121 3.44 -25.27 8.28
CA ASN A 121 2.12 -25.87 8.43
C ASN A 121 1.13 -24.69 8.41
N PHE A 122 -0.16 -24.92 8.18
CA PHE A 122 -1.15 -23.84 8.09
C PHE A 122 -1.11 -22.96 9.35
N ASP A 123 -0.86 -21.67 9.20
CA ASP A 123 -0.96 -20.70 10.29
C ASP A 123 -2.31 -19.99 10.17
N VAL A 124 -3.21 -20.27 11.12
CA VAL A 124 -4.38 -19.42 11.37
C VAL A 124 -3.84 -18.25 12.19
N MET A 125 -3.81 -17.05 11.61
CA MET A 125 -3.30 -15.87 12.31
C MET A 125 -4.37 -15.36 13.28
N ALA A 126 -3.99 -15.17 14.54
CA ALA A 126 -4.87 -14.60 15.57
C ALA A 126 -5.01 -13.08 15.42
N ASP A 127 -4.10 -12.43 14.70
CA ASP A 127 -4.21 -11.01 14.34
C ASP A 127 -5.21 -10.85 13.20
N ARG A 128 -6.22 -10.03 13.45
CA ARG A 128 -7.44 -9.81 12.62
C ARG A 128 -7.19 -9.20 11.24
N GLU A 129 -5.95 -9.17 10.76
CA GLU A 129 -5.62 -8.60 9.45
C GLU A 129 -5.73 -9.65 8.33
N MET A 130 -5.74 -10.96 8.63
CA MET A 130 -5.84 -12.04 7.65
C MET A 130 -6.47 -13.33 8.19
N ASP A 131 -7.40 -13.94 7.44
CA ASP A 131 -8.07 -15.19 7.86
C ASP A 131 -7.18 -16.45 7.68
N LEU A 132 -6.38 -16.50 6.62
CA LEU A 132 -5.58 -17.67 6.25
C LEU A 132 -4.39 -17.28 5.38
N LEU A 133 -3.21 -17.84 5.67
CA LEU A 133 -2.00 -17.68 4.85
C LEU A 133 -1.70 -18.95 4.04
N LEU A 134 -1.67 -18.83 2.71
CA LEU A 134 -1.12 -19.84 1.80
C LEU A 134 0.36 -19.59 1.55
N GLY A 135 1.20 -20.27 2.33
CA GLY A 135 2.65 -20.22 2.18
C GLY A 135 3.20 -21.03 0.99
N LEU A 136 4.47 -20.77 0.67
CA LEU A 136 5.17 -21.41 -0.45
C LEU A 136 5.30 -22.93 -0.33
N ASN A 137 5.27 -23.47 0.90
CA ASN A 137 5.19 -24.90 1.18
C ASN A 137 3.96 -25.56 0.53
N ILE A 138 2.78 -24.94 0.63
CA ILE A 138 1.52 -25.45 0.06
C ILE A 138 1.56 -25.26 -1.45
N LEU A 139 1.98 -24.09 -1.92
CA LEU A 139 2.09 -23.79 -3.34
C LEU A 139 3.04 -24.78 -4.04
N LYS A 140 4.19 -25.08 -3.44
CA LYS A 140 5.14 -26.07 -3.97
C LYS A 140 4.59 -27.50 -3.88
N ARG A 141 4.00 -27.90 -2.75
CA ARG A 141 3.47 -29.25 -2.54
C ARG A 141 2.37 -29.59 -3.54
N HIS A 142 1.50 -28.63 -3.83
CA HIS A 142 0.37 -28.81 -4.74
C HIS A 142 0.67 -28.30 -6.16
N GLN A 143 1.94 -28.03 -6.49
CA GLN A 143 2.39 -27.60 -7.82
C GLN A 143 1.57 -26.44 -8.39
N CYS A 144 1.23 -25.47 -7.54
CA CYS A 144 0.39 -24.35 -7.92
C CYS A 144 1.11 -23.41 -8.90
N ASN A 145 0.34 -22.82 -9.80
CA ASN A 145 0.77 -21.81 -10.76
C ASN A 145 0.02 -20.50 -10.51
N LEU A 146 0.78 -19.46 -10.17
CA LEU A 146 0.30 -18.09 -9.95
C LEU A 146 0.30 -17.36 -11.31
N ASN A 147 -0.82 -17.40 -12.03
CA ASN A 147 -0.92 -16.75 -13.34
C ASN A 147 -1.39 -15.30 -13.20
N LEU A 148 -0.42 -14.38 -13.07
CA LEU A 148 -0.69 -12.95 -12.97
C LEU A 148 -1.21 -12.33 -14.28
N LYS A 149 -0.95 -12.95 -15.44
CA LYS A 149 -1.47 -12.48 -16.73
C LYS A 149 -2.98 -12.69 -16.86
N THR A 150 -3.48 -13.79 -16.32
CA THR A 150 -4.92 -14.10 -16.30
C THR A 150 -5.57 -13.81 -14.95
N ASN A 151 -4.80 -13.35 -13.97
CA ASN A 151 -5.23 -13.11 -12.59
C ASN A 151 -5.87 -14.34 -11.90
N MET A 152 -5.24 -15.51 -12.02
CA MET A 152 -5.75 -16.79 -11.49
C MET A 152 -4.66 -17.55 -10.73
N LEU A 153 -5.06 -18.22 -9.65
CA LEU A 153 -4.30 -19.33 -9.07
C LEU A 153 -4.79 -20.64 -9.68
N GLU A 154 -3.88 -21.44 -10.22
CA GLU A 154 -4.13 -22.79 -10.72
C GLU A 154 -3.43 -23.80 -9.81
N MET A 155 -4.15 -24.79 -9.31
CA MET A 155 -3.63 -25.92 -8.54
C MET A 155 -3.04 -26.97 -9.49
N GLY A 156 -2.14 -27.81 -9.00
CA GLY A 156 -1.51 -28.86 -9.80
C GLY A 156 -2.48 -29.93 -10.35
N ASP A 157 -3.68 -30.05 -9.78
CA ASP A 157 -4.75 -30.91 -10.27
C ASP A 157 -5.59 -30.27 -11.39
N GLY A 158 -5.28 -29.02 -11.76
CA GLY A 158 -5.97 -28.26 -12.80
C GLY A 158 -7.12 -27.39 -12.28
N THR A 159 -7.45 -27.43 -10.99
CA THR A 159 -8.44 -26.54 -10.37
C THR A 159 -7.97 -25.09 -10.43
N LYS A 160 -8.86 -24.15 -10.76
CA LYS A 160 -8.51 -22.73 -10.90
C LYS A 160 -9.44 -21.85 -10.10
N THR A 161 -8.88 -20.82 -9.50
CA THR A 161 -9.64 -19.78 -8.78
C THR A 161 -9.07 -18.40 -9.11
N PRO A 162 -9.91 -17.37 -9.37
CA PRO A 162 -9.43 -16.02 -9.60
C PRO A 162 -8.88 -15.41 -8.32
N PHE A 163 -7.87 -14.54 -8.47
CA PHE A 163 -7.52 -13.64 -7.38
C PHE A 163 -8.65 -12.63 -7.15
N LEU A 164 -8.83 -12.22 -5.89
CA LEU A 164 -9.77 -11.17 -5.53
C LEU A 164 -9.37 -9.83 -6.16
N SER A 165 -10.38 -9.03 -6.50
CA SER A 165 -10.18 -7.64 -6.88
C SER A 165 -9.86 -6.76 -5.67
N GLU A 166 -9.26 -5.60 -5.93
CA GLU A 166 -8.95 -4.61 -4.89
C GLU A 166 -10.17 -4.22 -4.06
N ALA A 167 -11.34 -4.01 -4.69
CA ALA A 167 -12.57 -3.68 -3.97
C ALA A 167 -13.02 -4.80 -3.02
N GLU A 168 -12.86 -6.07 -3.42
CA GLU A 168 -13.21 -7.23 -2.60
C GLU A 168 -12.24 -7.44 -1.43
N ILE A 169 -10.98 -7.04 -1.61
CA ILE A 169 -9.95 -7.04 -0.56
C ILE A 169 -10.23 -5.91 0.44
N ASN A 170 -10.45 -4.68 -0.03
CA ASN A 170 -10.70 -3.53 0.85
C ASN A 170 -11.97 -3.73 1.68
N THR A 171 -13.06 -4.22 1.06
CA THR A 171 -14.29 -4.55 1.79
C THR A 171 -14.03 -5.58 2.89
N HIS A 172 -13.19 -6.57 2.62
CA HIS A 172 -12.84 -7.60 3.61
C HIS A 172 -12.04 -7.04 4.78
N LEU A 173 -11.03 -6.20 4.49
CA LEU A 173 -10.20 -5.57 5.51
C LEU A 173 -11.03 -4.59 6.36
N GLU A 174 -11.99 -3.90 5.76
CA GLU A 174 -12.96 -3.05 6.46
C GLU A 174 -13.91 -3.88 7.34
N ASP A 175 -14.42 -5.02 6.84
CA ASP A 175 -15.25 -5.95 7.62
C ASP A 175 -14.49 -6.52 8.82
N LEU A 176 -13.23 -6.91 8.61
CA LEU A 176 -12.32 -7.39 9.65
C LEU A 176 -12.04 -6.31 10.71
N ALA A 177 -11.78 -5.07 10.27
CA ALA A 177 -11.56 -3.92 11.16
C ALA A 177 -12.82 -3.48 11.90
N SER A 178 -14.01 -3.70 11.32
CA SER A 178 -15.31 -3.33 11.89
C SER A 178 -15.88 -4.40 12.82
N SER A 179 -15.36 -5.64 12.75
CA SER A 179 -15.76 -6.72 13.65
C SER A 179 -15.34 -6.37 15.09
N ASN A 180 -16.31 -6.22 15.99
CA ASN A 180 -16.04 -6.02 17.41
C ASN A 180 -15.37 -7.27 18.02
N PRO A 181 -14.62 -7.16 19.13
CA PRO A 181 -13.99 -8.30 19.80
C PRO A 181 -14.94 -9.40 20.29
N THR A 182 -16.25 -9.13 20.33
CA THR A 182 -17.25 -9.92 21.04
C THR A 182 -18.09 -10.86 20.17
N ASP A 183 -17.93 -10.87 18.85
CA ASP A 183 -18.62 -11.85 17.99
C ASP A 183 -17.76 -13.13 17.85
N PHE A 184 -17.43 -13.77 18.97
CA PHE A 184 -17.19 -15.20 18.94
C PHE A 184 -18.55 -15.85 18.67
N VAL A 185 -18.82 -16.21 17.42
CA VAL A 185 -19.94 -17.10 17.11
C VAL A 185 -19.60 -18.44 17.75
N VAL A 186 -20.17 -18.70 18.92
CA VAL A 186 -20.09 -19.99 19.59
C VAL A 186 -20.61 -21.03 18.60
N ASP A 187 -19.72 -21.91 18.14
CA ASP A 187 -20.04 -22.98 17.20
C ASP A 187 -21.25 -23.77 17.71
N ASP A 188 -22.35 -23.75 16.95
CA ASP A 188 -23.63 -24.35 17.34
C ASP A 188 -23.49 -25.86 17.59
N ASP A 189 -22.52 -26.53 16.94
CA ASP A 189 -22.24 -27.95 17.15
C ASP A 189 -21.56 -28.20 18.51
N LEU A 190 -20.65 -27.32 18.94
CA LEU A 190 -20.03 -27.34 20.26
C LEU A 190 -21.05 -27.01 21.37
N LEU A 191 -21.95 -26.06 21.11
CA LEU A 191 -23.04 -25.73 22.03
C LEU A 191 -24.01 -26.92 22.20
N MET A 192 -24.33 -27.61 21.11
CA MET A 192 -25.19 -28.80 21.14
C MET A 192 -24.52 -29.96 21.90
N GLN A 193 -23.21 -30.17 21.73
CA GLN A 193 -22.45 -31.17 22.48
C GLN A 193 -22.40 -30.85 23.99
N ALA A 194 -22.18 -29.60 24.37
CA ALA A 194 -22.17 -29.18 25.78
C ALA A 194 -23.55 -29.40 26.43
N LYS A 195 -24.64 -29.08 25.72
CA LYS A 195 -26.01 -29.37 26.18
C LYS A 195 -26.27 -30.86 26.35
N ASN A 196 -25.77 -31.70 25.43
CA ASN A 196 -25.89 -33.16 25.53
C ASN A 196 -25.08 -33.75 26.70
N LEU A 197 -24.04 -33.06 27.16
CA LEU A 197 -23.28 -33.39 28.36
C LEU A 197 -23.92 -32.86 29.66
N GLY A 198 -25.07 -32.18 29.57
CA GLY A 198 -25.86 -31.73 30.71
C GLY A 198 -25.58 -30.30 31.18
N PHE A 199 -24.80 -29.51 30.43
CA PHE A 199 -24.58 -28.09 30.74
C PHE A 199 -25.80 -27.25 30.37
N SER A 200 -26.08 -26.20 31.16
CA SER A 200 -27.08 -25.20 30.78
C SER A 200 -26.55 -24.35 29.61
N GLU A 201 -27.45 -23.81 28.79
CA GLU A 201 -27.07 -22.98 27.64
C GLU A 201 -26.23 -21.76 28.03
N ALA A 202 -26.54 -21.16 29.19
CA ALA A 202 -25.81 -20.02 29.71
C ALA A 202 -24.38 -20.40 30.15
N ASP A 203 -24.22 -21.55 30.82
CA ASP A 203 -22.91 -22.03 31.28
C ASP A 203 -22.03 -22.50 30.11
N ALA A 204 -22.63 -23.13 29.10
CA ALA A 204 -21.93 -23.56 27.89
C ALA A 204 -21.39 -22.37 27.07
N ARG A 205 -22.19 -21.30 26.90
CA ARG A 205 -21.73 -20.07 26.25
C ARG A 205 -20.62 -19.39 27.04
N ALA A 206 -20.79 -19.25 28.35
CA ALA A 206 -19.79 -18.63 29.21
C ALA A 206 -18.45 -19.39 29.21
N ALA A 207 -18.48 -20.73 29.16
CA ALA A 207 -17.26 -21.54 29.09
C ALA A 207 -16.54 -21.45 27.73
N LEU A 208 -17.30 -21.30 26.63
CA LEU A 208 -16.77 -21.21 25.27
C LEU A 208 -16.32 -19.78 24.90
N GLU A 209 -16.80 -18.75 25.59
CA GLU A 209 -16.33 -17.36 25.47
C GLU A 209 -14.98 -17.10 26.19
N MET A 210 -14.54 -18.01 27.06
CA MET A 210 -13.32 -17.86 27.89
C MET A 210 -12.07 -18.57 27.34
N THR A 211 -12.16 -19.19 26.17
CA THR A 211 -11.07 -19.90 25.47
C THR A 211 -10.76 -19.25 24.14
#